data_AF-A0A6N2S9U8-F1
#
_entry.id   AF-A0A6N2S9U8-F1
#
_cell.length_a   1.000
_cell.length_b   1.000
_cell.length_c   1.000
_cell.angle_alpha   90.00
_cell.angle_beta   90.00
_cell.angle_gamma   90.00
#
_symmetry.space_group_name_H-M   'P 1'
#
loop_
_entity.id
_entity.type
_entity.pdbx_description
1 polymer ?
#
loop_
_entity_poly.entity_id
_entity_poly.type
_entity_poly.pdbx_seq_one_letter_code
_entity_poly.pdbx_strand_id
1 'polypeptide(L)'
;MNEQEFELTEEGKREVQYFITECKAKRKEVLDNAGDTIKHTSIPTEEEILNDLNSQEDVDECGYDACWGVTDNYGMKIFLEYGIHFI
;
A
#
# COMPACT_ATOMS: atom_id res chain seq x y z
N MET A 1 21.07 13.75 -7.61
CA MET A 1 21.12 13.02 -6.33
C MET A 1 21.23 11.57 -6.71
N ASN A 2 22.01 10.75 -5.99
CA ASN A 2 21.92 9.31 -6.20
C ASN A 2 20.57 8.90 -5.62
N GLU A 3 19.57 8.77 -6.49
CA GLU A 3 18.24 8.25 -6.19
C GLU A 3 18.44 6.83 -5.71
N GLN A 4 18.27 6.61 -4.40
CA GLN A 4 18.29 5.26 -3.85
C GLN A 4 16.95 4.64 -4.23
N GLU A 5 16.95 3.88 -5.33
CA GLU A 5 15.79 3.12 -5.76
C GLU A 5 15.73 1.84 -4.92
N PHE A 6 14.74 1.75 -4.04
CA PHE A 6 14.38 0.52 -3.37
C PHE A 6 13.76 -0.46 -4.38
N GLU A 7 14.07 -1.73 -4.20
CA GLU A 7 13.43 -2.82 -4.95
C GLU A 7 12.62 -3.70 -4.01
N LEU A 8 11.40 -4.06 -4.41
CA LEU A 8 10.64 -5.09 -3.71
C LEU A 8 11.31 -6.45 -3.91
N THR A 9 11.53 -7.17 -2.81
CA THR A 9 11.91 -8.57 -2.84
C THR A 9 10.72 -9.41 -3.34
N GLU A 10 10.95 -10.69 -3.63
CA GLU A 10 9.86 -11.61 -3.97
C GLU A 10 8.83 -11.76 -2.83
N GLU A 11 9.25 -11.56 -1.59
CA GLU A 11 8.36 -11.55 -0.42
C GLU A 11 7.57 -10.24 -0.35
N GLY A 12 8.23 -9.09 -0.56
CA GLY A 12 7.56 -7.79 -0.62
C GLY A 12 6.53 -7.72 -1.74
N LYS A 13 6.83 -8.24 -2.94
CA LYS A 13 5.86 -8.33 -4.04
C LYS A 13 4.63 -9.14 -3.65
N ARG A 14 4.81 -10.28 -2.95
CA ARG A 14 3.67 -11.09 -2.48
C ARG A 14 2.83 -10.33 -1.46
N GLU A 15 3.46 -9.65 -0.52
CA GLU A 15 2.77 -8.89 0.52
C GLU A 15 1.99 -7.71 -0.09
N VAL A 16 2.60 -6.96 -1.02
CA VAL A 16 1.94 -5.88 -1.76
C VAL A 16 0.76 -6.41 -2.58
N GLN A 17 0.91 -7.52 -3.31
CA GLN A 17 -0.18 -8.10 -4.08
C GLN A 17 -1.31 -8.65 -3.19
N TYR A 18 -0.96 -9.22 -2.04
CA TYR A 18 -1.92 -9.65 -1.03
C TYR A 18 -2.71 -8.44 -0.48
N PHE A 19 -2.02 -7.39 -0.08
CA PHE A 19 -2.62 -6.15 0.41
C PHE A 19 -3.56 -5.51 -0.61
N ILE A 20 -3.16 -5.40 -1.88
CA ILE A 20 -4.00 -4.87 -2.96
C ILE A 20 -5.25 -5.74 -3.16
N THR A 21 -5.12 -7.07 -3.04
CA THR A 21 -6.25 -8.00 -3.15
C THR A 21 -7.24 -7.82 -2.01
N GLU A 22 -6.74 -7.71 -0.77
CA GLU A 22 -7.56 -7.45 0.41
C GLU A 22 -8.26 -6.09 0.34
N CYS A 23 -7.57 -5.06 -0.13
CA CYS A 23 -8.14 -3.74 -0.39
C CYS A 23 -9.31 -3.80 -1.39
N LYS A 24 -9.16 -4.54 -2.50
CA LYS A 24 -10.24 -4.75 -3.48
C LYS A 24 -11.44 -5.50 -2.87
N ALA A 25 -11.17 -6.54 -2.08
CA ALA A 25 -12.22 -7.32 -1.41
C ALA A 25 -12.97 -6.46 -0.39
N LYS A 26 -12.25 -5.71 0.45
CA LYS A 26 -12.83 -4.82 1.45
C LYS A 26 -13.62 -3.67 0.82
N ARG A 27 -13.12 -3.05 -0.25
CA ARG A 27 -13.86 -2.03 -1.02
C ARG A 27 -15.21 -2.56 -1.47
N LYS A 28 -15.25 -3.78 -2.02
CA LYS A 28 -16.50 -4.41 -2.45
C LYS A 28 -17.46 -4.61 -1.26
N GLU A 29 -16.96 -5.18 -0.16
CA GLU A 29 -17.75 -5.40 1.06
C GLU A 29 -18.36 -4.09 1.61
N VAL A 30 -17.58 -3.02 1.68
CA VAL A 30 -18.01 -1.71 2.19
C VAL A 30 -19.03 -1.06 1.27
N LEU A 31 -18.82 -1.09 -0.05
CA LEU A 31 -19.77 -0.52 -1.01
C LEU A 31 -21.10 -1.28 -1.03
N ASP A 32 -21.07 -2.61 -0.87
CA ASP A 32 -22.27 -3.45 -0.86
C ASP A 32 -23.11 -3.26 0.43
N ASN A 33 -22.48 -2.91 1.58
CA ASN A 33 -23.15 -2.93 2.88
C ASN A 33 -23.25 -1.56 3.61
N ALA A 34 -22.36 -0.61 3.34
CA ALA A 34 -22.17 0.59 4.17
C ALA A 34 -22.58 1.91 3.48
N GLY A 35 -22.96 1.88 2.20
CA GLY A 35 -23.37 3.10 1.47
C GLY A 35 -22.26 4.13 1.28
N ASP A 36 -21.00 3.69 1.30
CA ASP A 36 -19.82 4.54 1.12
C ASP A 36 -19.60 4.91 -0.37
N THR A 37 -18.62 5.76 -0.65
CA THR A 37 -18.26 6.20 -2.00
C THR A 37 -16.76 6.02 -2.31
N ILE A 38 -16.40 6.15 -3.59
CA ILE A 38 -15.02 6.09 -4.09
C ILE A 38 -14.70 7.31 -4.97
N LYS A 39 -15.29 8.47 -4.64
CA LYS A 39 -15.17 9.69 -5.46
C LYS A 39 -13.80 10.34 -5.34
N HIS A 40 -13.10 10.09 -4.24
CA HIS A 40 -11.84 10.74 -3.88
C HIS A 40 -10.73 9.75 -3.54
N THR A 41 -10.93 8.44 -3.81
CA THR A 41 -9.94 7.42 -3.47
C THR A 41 -9.79 6.34 -4.55
N SER A 42 -8.57 5.83 -4.70
CA SER A 42 -8.19 4.69 -5.53
C SER A 42 -7.52 3.62 -4.66
N ILE A 43 -7.63 2.34 -5.06
CA ILE A 43 -6.80 1.30 -4.44
C ILE A 43 -5.38 1.51 -4.97
N PRO A 44 -4.34 1.42 -4.10
CA PRO A 44 -2.96 1.53 -4.53
C PRO A 44 -2.60 0.51 -5.60
N THR A 45 -1.65 0.90 -6.43
CA THR A 45 -0.88 0.03 -7.30
C THR A 45 0.47 -0.30 -6.67
N GLU A 46 1.11 -1.36 -7.15
CA GLU A 46 2.48 -1.70 -6.74
C GLU A 46 3.48 -0.57 -7.08
N GLU A 47 3.27 0.10 -8.22
CA GLU A 47 4.08 1.25 -8.64
C GLU A 47 3.93 2.44 -7.69
N GLU A 48 2.72 2.76 -7.24
CA GLU A 48 2.49 3.83 -6.26
C GLU A 48 3.17 3.51 -4.92
N ILE A 49 3.07 2.27 -4.43
CA ILE A 49 3.76 1.84 -3.20
C ILE A 49 5.29 1.92 -3.38
N LEU A 50 5.82 1.53 -4.53
CA LEU A 50 7.24 1.68 -4.85
C LEU A 50 7.66 3.16 -4.92
N ASN A 51 6.80 4.03 -5.43
CA ASN A 51 7.06 5.47 -5.49
C ASN A 51 7.11 6.09 -4.09
N ASP A 52 6.23 5.67 -3.17
CA ASP A 52 6.29 6.09 -1.77
C ASP A 52 7.61 5.66 -1.12
N LEU A 53 7.99 4.38 -1.29
CA LEU A 53 9.27 3.84 -0.79
C LEU A 53 10.45 4.67 -1.30
N ASN A 54 10.51 4.91 -2.61
CA ASN A 54 11.58 5.67 -3.26
C ASN A 54 11.61 7.15 -2.87
N SER A 55 10.45 7.70 -2.49
CA SER A 55 10.31 9.06 -1.97
C SER A 55 10.55 9.13 -0.45
N GLN A 56 10.79 7.99 0.19
CA GLN A 56 10.87 7.82 1.65
C GLN A 56 9.62 8.34 2.38
N GLU A 57 8.45 8.27 1.74
CA GLU A 57 7.18 8.57 2.37
C GLU A 57 6.80 7.42 3.30
N ASP A 58 6.44 7.74 4.56
CA ASP A 58 6.09 6.76 5.59
C ASP A 58 7.15 5.65 5.83
N VAL A 59 8.42 5.92 5.48
CA VAL A 59 9.57 5.02 5.73
C VAL A 59 10.37 5.50 6.94
N ASP A 60 10.65 4.58 7.85
CA ASP A 60 11.58 4.78 8.97
C ASP A 60 12.61 3.64 9.07
N GLU A 61 13.31 3.54 10.21
CA GLU A 61 14.33 2.51 10.44
C GLU A 61 13.79 1.08 10.51
N CYS A 62 12.48 0.90 10.74
CA CYS A 62 11.81 -0.40 10.80
C CYS A 62 11.28 -0.82 9.43
N GLY A 63 10.93 0.13 8.57
CA GLY A 63 10.37 -0.14 7.25
C GLY A 63 9.35 0.92 6.82
N TYR A 64 8.43 0.53 5.95
CA TYR A 64 7.33 1.34 5.44
C TYR A 64 6.03 0.99 6.15
N ASP A 65 5.41 1.95 6.84
CA ASP A 65 4.10 1.80 7.52
C ASP A 65 3.12 2.86 7.01
N ALA A 66 2.36 2.51 5.98
CA ALA A 66 1.44 3.43 5.32
C ALA A 66 -0.02 3.01 5.46
N CYS A 67 -0.90 4.01 5.40
CA CYS A 67 -2.35 3.80 5.35
C CYS A 67 -2.90 4.23 4.00
N TRP A 68 -3.43 3.28 3.25
CA TRP A 68 -4.05 3.53 1.95
C TRP A 68 -5.57 3.61 2.05
N GLY A 69 -6.15 4.59 1.35
CA GLY A 69 -7.59 4.69 1.20
C GLY A 69 -8.17 3.49 0.43
N VAL A 70 -9.24 2.91 0.96
CA VAL A 70 -9.97 1.81 0.33
C VAL A 70 -11.34 2.30 -0.13
N THR A 71 -12.02 3.15 0.63
CA THR A 71 -13.18 3.96 0.24
C THR A 71 -12.99 5.38 0.78
N ASP A 72 -13.88 6.31 0.42
CA ASP A 72 -13.75 7.71 0.83
C ASP A 72 -13.76 7.87 2.38
N ASN A 73 -14.29 6.89 3.12
CA ASN A 73 -14.34 6.90 4.58
C ASN A 73 -13.67 5.69 5.27
N TYR A 74 -12.93 4.86 4.53
CA TYR A 74 -12.25 3.68 5.09
C TYR A 74 -10.87 3.47 4.46
N GLY A 75 -9.87 3.18 5.30
CA GLY A 75 -8.50 2.89 4.87
C GLY A 75 -7.96 1.59 5.47
N MET A 76 -6.93 1.04 4.85
CA MET A 76 -6.21 -0.15 5.33
C MET A 76 -4.72 0.14 5.39
N LYS A 77 -4.04 -0.54 6.32
CA LYS A 77 -2.61 -0.39 6.54
C LYS A 77 -1.82 -1.51 5.89
N ILE A 78 -0.64 -1.17 5.41
CA ILE A 78 0.40 -2.11 5.00
C ILE A 78 1.66 -1.81 5.80
N PHE A 79 2.37 -2.86 6.22
CA PHE A 79 3.72 -2.75 6.76
C PHE A 79 4.66 -3.58 5.91
N LEU A 80 5.73 -2.96 5.42
CA LEU A 80 6.83 -3.63 4.73
C LEU A 80 8.10 -3.40 5.53
N GLU A 81 8.70 -4.46 6.05
CA GLU A 81 9.98 -4.44 6.77
C GLU A 81 11.19 -4.31 5.83
N TYR A 82 12.11 -3.38 6.16
CA TYR A 82 13.37 -3.19 5.43
C TYR A 82 14.28 -4.41 5.53
N GLY A 83 14.89 -4.83 4.42
CA GLY A 83 15.74 -6.02 4.35
C GLY A 83 14.99 -7.35 4.21
N ILE A 84 13.66 -7.34 4.37
CA ILE A 84 12.79 -8.51 4.12
C ILE A 84 11.93 -8.27 2.89
N HIS A 85 11.14 -7.20 2.90
CA HIS A 85 10.17 -6.92 1.84
C HIS A 85 10.74 -6.00 0.76
N PHE A 86 11.69 -5.13 1.11
CA PHE A 86 12.38 -4.27 0.16
C PHE A 86 13.84 -4.06 0.58
N ILE A 87 14.71 -3.78 -0.40
CA ILE A 87 16.16 -3.62 -0.23
C ILE A 87 16.68 -2.40 -0.97
#